data_AF-A0A817N8D3-F1
#
_entry.id   AF-A0A817N8D3-F1
#
_cell.length_a   1.000
_cell.length_b   1.000
_cell.length_c   1.000
_cell.angle_alpha   90.00
_cell.angle_beta   90.00
_cell.angle_gamma   90.00
#
_symmetry.space_group_name_H-M   'P 1'
#
loop_
_entity.id
_entity.type
_entity.pdbx_description
1 polymer ?
#
loop_
_entity_poly.entity_id
_entity_poly.type
_entity_poly.pdbx_seq_one_letter_code
_entity_poly.pdbx_strand_id
1 'polypeptide(L)'
;MSTNDSKLFSSIKYFTTGFRDPAIETEFKQNGATRLFYLTEKTTHVICDDFESNKSELEQAIEIYQTPIVTSDWIKACLKSDTLLPIDSYRSADNTNNHDNTKEGDKDNIKRLFHSCTFANANLLNDDHNKIYALATYYGGRWMANLDSRCI
;
A
#
# COMPACT_ATOMS: atom_id res chain seq x y z
N MET A 1 -14.54 -31.01 9.71
CA MET A 1 -13.13 -30.82 9.38
C MET A 1 -13.03 -29.89 8.17
N SER A 2 -12.03 -29.00 8.19
CA SER A 2 -11.65 -28.02 7.15
C SER A 2 -12.18 -26.57 7.32
N THR A 3 -11.74 -25.88 8.37
CA THR A 3 -11.58 -24.41 8.33
C THR A 3 -10.11 -24.13 8.04
N ASN A 4 -9.76 -23.89 6.78
CA ASN A 4 -8.47 -23.29 6.48
C ASN A 4 -8.51 -21.87 7.06
N ASP A 5 -7.91 -21.66 8.23
CA ASP A 5 -7.60 -20.35 8.80
C ASP A 5 -6.55 -19.66 7.92
N SER A 6 -6.95 -19.31 6.70
CA SER A 6 -6.16 -18.54 5.74
C SER A 6 -6.10 -17.11 6.27
N LYS A 7 -5.05 -16.79 7.01
CA LYS A 7 -4.78 -15.41 7.45
C LYS A 7 -4.65 -14.47 6.25
N LEU A 8 -5.08 -13.21 6.41
CA LEU A 8 -5.17 -12.20 5.35
C LEU A 8 -3.90 -12.09 4.48
N PHE A 9 -2.72 -12.19 5.08
CA PHE A 9 -1.43 -12.02 4.41
C PHE A 9 -0.60 -13.30 4.33
N SER A 10 -1.22 -14.49 4.43
CA SER A 10 -0.48 -15.76 4.46
C SER A 10 0.38 -16.05 3.24
N SER A 11 0.06 -15.45 2.08
CA SER A 11 0.83 -15.55 0.84
C SER A 11 2.00 -14.56 0.76
N ILE A 12 2.12 -13.64 1.71
CA ILE A 12 3.06 -12.51 1.62
C ILE A 12 4.37 -12.83 2.30
N LYS A 13 5.45 -12.66 1.53
CA LYS A 13 6.82 -12.61 2.02
C LYS A 13 7.36 -11.23 1.74
N TYR A 14 7.72 -10.49 2.77
CA TYR A 14 8.04 -9.08 2.63
C TYR A 14 9.42 -8.74 3.18
N PHE A 15 10.05 -7.76 2.54
CA PHE A 15 11.26 -7.08 3.03
C PHE A 15 10.87 -5.66 3.44
N THR A 16 11.52 -5.09 4.46
CA THR A 16 11.23 -3.73 4.93
C THR A 16 12.50 -2.90 4.97
N THR A 17 12.43 -1.67 4.49
CA THR A 17 13.51 -0.69 4.62
C THR A 17 12.91 0.69 4.88
N GLY A 18 13.51 1.52 5.74
CA GLY A 18 12.94 2.83 6.12
C GLY A 18 11.53 2.77 6.72
N PHE A 19 11.15 1.67 7.36
CA PHE A 19 9.82 1.46 7.92
C PHE A 19 9.64 2.24 9.23
N ARG A 20 8.56 3.02 9.34
CA ARG A 20 8.43 4.02 10.42
C ARG A 20 7.64 3.55 11.64
N ASP A 21 6.72 2.60 11.48
CA ASP A 21 5.74 2.26 12.53
C ASP A 21 5.73 0.77 12.93
N PRO A 22 6.52 0.35 13.94
CA PRO A 22 6.65 -1.03 14.38
C PRO A 22 5.33 -1.72 14.81
N ALA A 23 4.31 -0.96 15.21
CA ALA A 23 3.02 -1.52 15.60
C ALA A 23 2.34 -2.18 14.40
N ILE A 24 2.36 -1.50 13.25
CA ILE A 24 1.79 -2.01 11.99
C ILE A 24 2.55 -3.25 11.52
N GLU A 25 3.87 -3.28 11.65
CA GLU A 25 4.64 -4.48 11.28
C GLU A 25 4.26 -5.68 12.16
N THR A 26 3.98 -5.43 13.44
CA THR A 26 3.54 -6.47 14.36
C THR A 26 2.17 -7.01 13.95
N GLU A 27 1.21 -6.14 13.65
CA GLU A 27 -0.10 -6.54 13.13
C GLU A 27 0.01 -7.29 11.80
N PHE A 28 0.89 -6.84 10.91
CA PHE A 28 1.12 -7.47 9.61
C PHE A 28 1.61 -8.93 9.77
N LYS A 29 2.57 -9.16 10.67
CA LYS A 29 3.06 -10.51 11.02
C LYS A 29 1.97 -11.37 11.68
N GLN A 30 1.20 -10.81 12.61
CA GLN A 30 0.12 -11.52 13.28
C GLN A 30 -0.93 -12.02 12.29
N ASN A 31 -1.20 -11.23 11.24
CA ASN A 31 -2.09 -11.53 10.12
C ASN A 31 -1.45 -12.37 9.00
N GLY A 32 -0.32 -13.04 9.27
CA GLY A 32 0.22 -14.10 8.43
C GLY A 32 1.34 -13.69 7.47
N ALA A 33 1.73 -12.42 7.44
CA ALA A 33 2.85 -11.99 6.61
C ALA A 33 4.19 -12.53 7.15
N THR A 34 5.06 -12.97 6.25
CA THR A 34 6.40 -13.49 6.61
C THR A 34 7.47 -12.47 6.28
N ARG A 35 8.19 -11.98 7.30
CA ARG A 35 9.32 -11.05 7.10
C ARG A 35 10.57 -11.79 6.63
N LEU A 36 11.24 -11.26 5.63
CA LEU A 36 12.57 -11.68 5.17
C LEU A 36 13.62 -10.70 5.70
N PHE A 37 14.78 -11.23 6.10
CA PHE A 37 15.90 -10.41 6.58
C PHE A 37 16.68 -9.74 5.45
N TYR A 38 16.62 -10.32 4.26
CA TYR A 38 17.33 -9.86 3.07
C TYR A 38 16.36 -9.83 1.89
N LEU A 39 16.60 -8.91 0.97
CA LEU A 39 15.93 -8.89 -0.32
C LEU A 39 16.38 -10.12 -1.13
N THR A 40 15.41 -10.94 -1.55
CA THR A 40 15.66 -12.17 -2.31
C THR A 40 14.56 -12.36 -3.35
N GLU A 41 14.74 -13.29 -4.29
CA GLU A 41 13.72 -13.65 -5.28
C GLU A 41 12.40 -14.16 -4.66
N LYS A 42 12.42 -14.58 -3.38
CA LYS A 42 11.23 -15.00 -2.65
C LYS A 42 10.44 -13.82 -2.08
N THR A 43 10.97 -12.61 -2.16
CA THR A 43 10.30 -11.40 -1.72
C THR A 43 9.16 -11.08 -2.67
N THR A 44 7.94 -11.03 -2.13
CA THR A 44 6.73 -10.66 -2.88
C THR A 44 6.44 -9.16 -2.84
N HIS A 45 6.83 -8.50 -1.76
CA HIS A 45 6.56 -7.08 -1.51
C HIS A 45 7.74 -6.45 -0.75
N VAL A 46 8.11 -5.23 -1.12
CA VAL A 46 8.98 -4.38 -0.31
C VAL A 46 8.13 -3.32 0.36
N ILE A 47 8.26 -3.16 1.67
CA ILE A 47 7.57 -2.12 2.42
C ILE A 47 8.57 -1.02 2.76
N CYS A 48 8.32 0.20 2.30
CA CYS A 48 9.16 1.35 2.57
C CYS A 48 8.34 2.62 2.79
N ASP A 49 8.61 3.34 3.89
CA ASP A 49 8.00 4.65 4.15
C ASP A 49 8.97 5.82 3.88
N ASP A 50 10.27 5.56 3.77
CA ASP A 50 11.33 6.54 3.51
C ASP A 50 12.17 6.14 2.30
N PHE A 51 11.74 6.57 1.12
CA PHE A 51 12.36 6.23 -0.16
C PHE A 51 13.70 6.93 -0.38
N GLU A 52 13.82 8.17 0.07
CA GLU A 52 14.96 9.03 -0.23
C GLU A 52 16.23 8.49 0.43
N SER A 53 16.13 8.03 1.67
CA SER A 53 17.24 7.45 2.43
C SER A 53 17.62 6.03 1.99
N ASN A 54 16.72 5.28 1.34
CA ASN A 54 16.89 3.85 1.05
C ASN A 54 16.93 3.51 -0.45
N LYS A 55 17.14 4.52 -1.30
CA LYS A 55 17.07 4.42 -2.76
C LYS A 55 17.82 3.23 -3.36
N SER A 56 19.04 2.93 -2.90
CA SER A 56 19.86 1.84 -3.47
C SER A 56 19.27 0.44 -3.27
N GLU A 57 18.60 0.18 -2.14
CA GLU A 57 17.93 -1.10 -1.89
C GLU A 57 16.65 -1.22 -2.70
N LEU A 58 15.96 -0.09 -2.88
CA LEU A 58 14.72 0.00 -3.64
C LEU A 58 14.95 -0.15 -5.15
N GLU A 59 16.02 0.44 -5.68
CA GLU A 59 16.45 0.25 -7.06
C GLU A 59 16.73 -1.23 -7.35
N GLN A 60 17.45 -1.92 -6.46
CA GLN A 60 17.67 -3.37 -6.59
C GLN A 60 16.36 -4.17 -6.58
N ALA A 61 15.40 -3.82 -5.73
CA ALA A 61 14.10 -4.48 -5.67
C ALA A 61 13.33 -4.34 -6.99
N ILE A 62 13.38 -3.17 -7.62
CA ILE A 62 12.72 -2.90 -8.90
C ILE A 62 13.48 -3.55 -10.06
N GLU A 63 14.77 -3.28 -10.18
CA GLU A 63 15.56 -3.63 -11.38
C GLU A 63 15.88 -5.13 -11.46
N ILE A 64 16.23 -5.75 -10.32
CA ILE A 64 16.70 -7.14 -10.30
C ILE A 64 15.51 -8.07 -10.07
N TYR A 65 14.68 -7.77 -9.07
CA TYR A 65 13.65 -8.68 -8.60
C TYR A 65 12.24 -8.34 -9.10
N GLN A 66 12.07 -7.21 -9.79
CA GLN A 66 10.76 -6.69 -10.24
C GLN A 66 9.71 -6.69 -9.12
N THR A 67 10.18 -6.54 -7.87
CA THR A 67 9.34 -6.64 -6.68
C THR A 67 8.70 -5.29 -6.43
N PRO A 68 7.37 -5.22 -6.25
CA PRO A 68 6.71 -3.97 -5.99
C PRO A 68 7.09 -3.40 -4.63
N ILE A 69 7.24 -2.08 -4.58
CA ILE A 69 7.45 -1.33 -3.35
C ILE A 69 6.15 -0.63 -2.99
N VAL A 70 5.70 -0.81 -1.76
CA VAL A 70 4.49 -0.21 -1.18
C VAL A 70 4.82 0.46 0.16
N THR A 71 3.96 1.37 0.60
CA THR A 71 4.08 2.02 1.91
C THR A 71 3.33 1.26 3.00
N SER A 72 3.58 1.59 4.27
CA SER A 72 2.81 1.05 5.41
C SER A 72 1.31 1.37 5.32
N ASP A 73 0.90 2.39 4.56
CA ASP A 73 -0.51 2.72 4.36
C ASP A 73 -1.27 1.64 3.60
N TRP A 74 -0.61 0.90 2.72
CA TRP A 74 -1.22 -0.26 2.06
C TRP A 74 -1.59 -1.34 3.08
N ILE A 75 -0.71 -1.60 4.05
CA ILE A 75 -0.96 -2.56 5.13
C ILE A 75 -2.16 -2.10 5.96
N LYS A 76 -2.19 -0.83 6.37
CA LYS A 76 -3.32 -0.24 7.12
C LYS A 76 -4.63 -0.39 6.34
N ALA A 77 -4.60 -0.14 5.04
CA ALA A 77 -5.80 -0.21 4.21
C ALA A 77 -6.30 -1.65 4.03
N CYS A 78 -5.40 -2.62 3.85
CA CYS A 78 -5.75 -4.03 3.83
C CYS A 78 -6.34 -4.48 5.17
N LEU A 79 -5.72 -4.11 6.30
CA LEU A 79 -6.21 -4.44 7.65
C LEU A 79 -7.60 -3.84 7.92
N LYS A 80 -7.83 -2.58 7.54
CA LYS A 80 -9.13 -1.92 7.74
C LYS A 80 -10.23 -2.51 6.88
N SER A 81 -9.90 -3.00 5.68
CA SER A 81 -10.88 -3.59 4.76
C SER A 81 -11.00 -5.11 4.88
N ASP A 82 -10.21 -5.74 5.76
CA ASP A 82 -10.06 -7.19 5.89
C ASP A 82 -9.88 -7.90 4.52
N THR A 83 -9.21 -7.22 3.59
CA THR A 83 -9.09 -7.62 2.18
C THR A 83 -7.71 -7.29 1.66
N LEU A 84 -7.13 -8.18 0.84
CA LEU A 84 -5.87 -7.90 0.17
C LEU A 84 -6.09 -6.93 -0.99
N LEU A 85 -5.79 -5.65 -0.76
CA LEU A 85 -5.99 -4.59 -1.75
C LEU A 85 -4.92 -4.64 -2.86
N PRO A 86 -5.25 -4.23 -4.09
CA PRO A 86 -4.25 -4.15 -5.16
C PRO A 86 -3.19 -3.09 -4.82
N ILE A 87 -1.95 -3.40 -5.18
CA ILE A 87 -0.75 -2.62 -4.86
C ILE A 87 -0.59 -1.36 -5.72
N ASP A 88 -1.20 -1.34 -6.93
CA ASP A 88 -0.98 -0.32 -7.97
C ASP A 88 -1.13 1.12 -7.47
N SER A 89 -2.07 1.34 -6.56
CA SER A 89 -2.39 2.65 -6.02
C SER A 89 -1.50 3.10 -4.88
N TYR A 90 -0.78 2.16 -4.27
CA TYR A 90 0.14 2.37 -3.15
C TYR A 90 1.61 2.25 -3.58
N ARG A 91 1.84 2.12 -4.88
CA ARG A 91 3.14 2.25 -5.52
C ARG A 91 3.62 3.70 -5.38
N SER A 92 4.76 3.90 -4.73
CA SER A 92 5.34 5.24 -4.56
C SER A 92 5.78 5.83 -5.89
N ALA A 93 5.49 7.11 -6.10
CA ALA A 93 5.53 7.83 -7.38
C ALA A 93 6.92 7.94 -8.04
N ASP A 94 7.97 7.46 -7.40
CA ASP A 94 9.36 7.43 -7.88
C ASP A 94 9.68 6.18 -8.71
N ASN A 95 8.74 5.24 -8.82
CA ASN A 95 8.78 4.14 -9.78
C ASN A 95 8.20 4.50 -11.17
N THR A 96 7.84 5.76 -11.43
CA THR A 96 7.63 6.30 -12.79
C THR A 96 8.90 6.89 -13.39
N ASN A 97 10.06 6.36 -13.02
CA ASN A 97 11.26 6.50 -13.86
C ASN A 97 11.25 5.42 -14.96
N ASN A 98 10.11 5.25 -15.64
CA ASN A 98 10.15 4.66 -16.95
C ASN A 98 10.74 5.71 -17.89
N HIS A 99 12.00 5.48 -18.19
CA HIS A 99 12.67 5.87 -19.41
C HIS A 99 11.90 5.32 -20.63
N ASP A 100 10.70 5.84 -20.86
CA ASP A 100 9.98 5.63 -22.09
C ASP A 100 9.47 6.99 -22.55
N ASN A 101 10.13 7.55 -23.56
CA ASN A 101 9.75 8.80 -24.23
C ASN A 101 8.50 8.59 -25.09
N THR A 102 7.52 7.86 -24.58
CA THR A 102 6.25 7.64 -25.26
C THR A 102 5.22 8.56 -24.63
N LYS A 103 5.00 9.67 -25.31
CA LYS A 103 3.87 10.57 -25.10
C LYS A 103 2.56 9.80 -25.24
N GLU A 104 2.05 9.21 -24.15
CA GLU A 104 0.66 8.78 -24.02
C GLU A 104 0.05 9.43 -22.77
N GLY A 105 -0.18 10.74 -22.86
CA GLY A 105 -1.06 11.43 -21.93
C GLY A 105 -2.49 10.94 -22.13
N ASP A 106 -2.93 9.98 -21.29
CA ASP A 106 -4.29 9.95 -20.70
C ASP A 106 -4.59 8.69 -19.87
N LYS A 107 -3.77 7.63 -19.91
CA LYS A 107 -4.12 6.37 -19.22
C LYS A 107 -3.67 6.29 -17.76
N ASP A 108 -2.62 7.03 -17.36
CA ASP A 108 -2.11 7.01 -15.99
C ASP A 108 -2.89 7.90 -15.01
N ASN A 109 -3.67 8.87 -15.52
CA ASN A 109 -4.47 9.77 -14.69
C ASN A 109 -5.79 9.15 -14.17
N ILE A 110 -6.26 8.04 -14.75
CA ILE A 110 -7.53 7.41 -14.33
C ILE A 110 -7.37 6.70 -12.96
N LYS A 111 -6.15 6.26 -12.60
CA LYS A 111 -5.90 5.57 -11.32
C LYS A 111 -5.85 6.49 -10.10
N ARG A 112 -5.85 7.83 -10.30
CA ARG A 112 -5.72 8.85 -9.26
C ARG A 112 -6.95 9.77 -9.18
N LEU A 113 -8.14 9.21 -9.37
CA LEU A 113 -9.41 9.95 -9.39
C LEU A 113 -9.61 10.87 -8.18
N PHE A 114 -9.06 10.51 -7.02
CA PHE A 114 -9.20 11.23 -5.76
C PHE A 114 -7.90 11.86 -5.25
N HIS A 115 -6.86 12.00 -6.08
CA HIS A 115 -5.52 12.48 -5.70
C HIS A 115 -5.48 13.82 -4.91
N SER A 116 -6.55 14.60 -4.91
CA SER A 116 -6.69 15.82 -4.11
C SER A 116 -7.96 15.86 -3.25
N CYS A 117 -8.76 14.80 -3.25
CA CYS A 117 -9.98 14.73 -2.45
C CYS A 117 -9.66 14.26 -1.04
N THR A 118 -10.26 14.92 -0.05
CA THR A 118 -10.21 14.51 1.34
C THR A 118 -11.58 14.03 1.79
N PHE A 119 -11.65 12.78 2.21
CA PHE A 119 -12.85 12.14 2.73
C PHE A 119 -12.81 12.12 4.25
N ALA A 120 -13.96 12.21 4.89
CA ALA A 120 -14.08 12.11 6.34
C ALA A 120 -15.16 11.10 6.70
N ASN A 121 -15.10 10.60 7.94
CA ASN A 121 -16.11 9.70 8.45
C ASN A 121 -17.48 10.41 8.50
N ALA A 122 -18.43 9.95 7.68
CA ALA A 122 -19.76 10.53 7.53
C ALA A 122 -20.86 9.73 8.25
N ASN A 123 -20.54 9.15 9.43
CA ASN A 123 -21.50 8.37 10.23
C ASN A 123 -22.05 7.13 9.49
N LEU A 124 -21.16 6.48 8.74
CA LEU A 124 -21.45 5.26 7.97
C LEU A 124 -21.43 4.02 8.87
N LEU A 125 -22.13 2.95 8.50
CA LEU A 125 -21.92 1.63 9.12
C LEU A 125 -20.47 1.17 8.88
N ASN A 126 -19.91 0.41 9.83
CA ASN A 126 -18.50 -0.02 9.79
C ASN A 126 -18.09 -0.71 8.48
N ASP A 127 -18.93 -1.58 7.92
CA ASP A 127 -18.63 -2.30 6.67
C ASP A 127 -18.58 -1.37 5.46
N ASP A 128 -19.52 -0.42 5.37
CA ASP A 128 -19.57 0.56 4.28
C ASP A 128 -18.45 1.59 4.41
N HIS A 129 -18.14 2.00 5.65
CA HIS A 129 -16.99 2.83 5.96
C HIS A 129 -15.69 2.20 5.43
N ASN A 130 -15.47 0.91 5.70
CA ASN A 130 -14.23 0.24 5.29
C ASN A 130 -14.11 0.12 3.77
N LYS A 131 -15.22 -0.15 3.08
CA LYS A 131 -15.27 -0.17 1.60
C LYS A 131 -15.01 1.20 1.00
N ILE A 132 -15.63 2.24 1.53
CA ILE A 132 -15.46 3.62 1.05
C ILE A 132 -14.05 4.12 1.37
N TYR A 133 -13.49 3.79 2.54
CA TYR A 133 -12.11 4.08 2.90
C TYR A 133 -11.12 3.42 1.93
N ALA A 134 -11.31 2.13 1.64
CA ALA A 134 -10.48 1.41 0.69
C ALA A 134 -10.58 2.04 -0.71
N LEU A 135 -11.80 2.34 -1.19
CA LEU A 135 -12.03 2.98 -2.48
C LEU A 135 -11.36 4.36 -2.56
N ALA A 136 -11.56 5.20 -1.55
CA ALA A 136 -11.01 6.55 -1.49
C ALA A 136 -9.49 6.51 -1.53
N THR A 137 -8.87 5.73 -0.64
CA THR A 137 -7.40 5.61 -0.56
C THR A 137 -6.81 4.93 -1.79
N TYR A 138 -7.50 3.94 -2.37
CA TYR A 138 -7.10 3.28 -3.61
C TYR A 138 -7.06 4.23 -4.80
N TYR A 139 -7.94 5.23 -4.89
CA TYR A 139 -7.86 6.21 -5.99
C TYR A 139 -7.07 7.47 -5.61
N GLY A 140 -6.23 7.41 -4.56
CA GLY A 140 -5.32 8.49 -4.15
C GLY A 140 -5.93 9.53 -3.22
N GLY A 141 -7.14 9.29 -2.71
CA GLY A 141 -7.82 10.14 -1.74
C GLY A 141 -7.22 10.06 -0.34
N ARG A 142 -7.32 11.16 0.40
CA ARG A 142 -6.92 11.24 1.81
C ARG A 142 -8.12 10.99 2.70
N TRP A 143 -7.90 10.33 3.84
CA TRP A 143 -8.96 10.09 4.82
C TRP A 143 -8.65 10.76 6.15
N MET A 144 -9.62 11.51 6.69
CA MET A 144 -9.53 12.16 8.00
C MET A 144 -10.52 11.54 8.98
N ALA A 145 -10.07 11.34 10.23
CA ALA A 145 -10.88 10.78 11.30
C ALA A 145 -11.93 11.76 11.84
N ASN A 146 -11.74 13.06 11.64
CA ASN A 146 -12.66 14.13 12.06
C ASN A 146 -12.96 15.07 10.88
N LEU A 147 -14.17 15.62 10.85
CA LEU A 147 -14.52 16.72 9.95
C LEU A 147 -13.73 17.97 10.39
N ASP A 148 -12.78 18.38 9.57
CA ASP A 148 -12.08 19.67 9.69
C ASP A 148 -12.37 20.49 8.43
N SER A 149 -12.16 21.79 8.50
CA SER A 149 -12.28 22.79 7.43
C SER A 149 -11.45 22.51 6.15
N ARG A 150 -10.68 21.42 6.13
CA ARG A 150 -9.89 20.91 5.00
C ARG A 150 -10.60 19.83 4.17
N CYS A 151 -11.87 19.51 4.48
CA CYS A 151 -12.69 18.53 3.75
C CYS A 151 -13.34 19.07 2.45
N ILE A 152 -12.89 20.20 1.89
CA ILE A 152 -13.55 20.89 0.78
C ILE A 152 -12.82 20.67 -0.53
#